data_AF-A0A960BBJ6-F1
#
_entry.id   AF-A0A960BBJ6-F1
#
_cell.length_a   1.000
_cell.length_b   1.000
_cell.length_c   1.000
_cell.angle_alpha   90.00
_cell.angle_beta   90.00
_cell.angle_gamma   90.00
#
_symmetry.space_group_name_H-M   'P 1'
#
loop_
_entity.id
_entity.type
_entity.pdbx_description
1 polymer ?
#
loop_
_entity_poly.entity_id
_entity_poly.type
_entity_poly.pdbx_seq_one_letter_code
_entity_poly.pdbx_strand_id
1 'polypeptide(L)'
;MADLLPSSIGTLIRDARKQRGLTQQELADVLGTSQSAVHRIESGGQNLSLDMINRIAGALDSPLIHAGPAGPTHLRIHGPVKLHGSIAVRSSKNAAVALLCASLINHGRTVLRGIAQIEEVNRILEVLVSIGVRATWSADKSELELVRPARLNLDRMNEEAARRTRSIIMFLGPLLHSEEAFDLPYAGGCNLGARTVTPHLQALRHFGLDVRTTQGLYHAEVHTTPQPERRITLTERGDTVTENVLMAAAQFPGTTEIRNASSNYMVQDLCFFLAELGVRIDGIGSTTLIVHGLERIEADVEFSPSEDPIEAMSLITAAIVTGSELTIERAPIEFLDIELAILAEMGLDYSLSPEYRSCNGQTRLVDVTVRPSVL
;
A
#
# COMPACT_ATOMS: atom_id res chain seq x y z
N MET A 1 -12.76 -33.92 2.74
CA MET A 1 -11.40 -34.44 2.47
C MET A 1 -11.28 -34.61 0.97
N ALA A 2 -10.56 -33.70 0.29
CA ALA A 2 -10.31 -33.83 -1.14
C ALA A 2 -9.08 -34.74 -1.31
N ASP A 3 -9.25 -35.88 -1.97
CA ASP A 3 -8.16 -36.79 -2.30
C ASP A 3 -7.19 -36.08 -3.25
N LEU A 4 -6.01 -35.69 -2.74
CA LEU A 4 -4.89 -35.22 -3.53
C LEU A 4 -4.39 -36.40 -4.38
N LEU A 5 -4.70 -36.40 -5.67
CA LEU A 5 -4.24 -37.43 -6.59
C LEU A 5 -2.70 -37.45 -6.62
N PRO A 6 -2.04 -38.63 -6.52
CA PRO A 6 -0.58 -38.77 -6.51
C PRO A 6 0.15 -38.07 -7.67
N SER A 7 -0.52 -37.88 -8.81
CA SER A 7 0.00 -37.17 -9.99
C SER A 7 0.17 -35.66 -9.80
N SER A 8 -0.64 -35.02 -8.96
CA SER A 8 -0.55 -33.59 -8.66
C SER A 8 0.69 -33.28 -7.81
N ILE A 9 0.99 -34.14 -6.82
CA ILE A 9 2.14 -33.99 -5.93
C ILE A 9 3.46 -34.22 -6.70
N GLY A 10 3.51 -35.22 -7.59
CA GLY A 10 4.70 -35.48 -8.41
C GLY A 10 5.10 -34.30 -9.28
N THR A 11 4.11 -33.59 -9.86
CA THR A 11 4.36 -32.39 -10.67
C THR A 11 4.93 -31.25 -9.83
N LEU A 12 4.36 -31.00 -8.65
CA LEU A 12 4.84 -29.96 -7.73
C LEU A 12 6.29 -30.21 -7.28
N ILE A 13 6.64 -31.46 -6.94
CA ILE A 13 8.00 -31.83 -6.55
C ILE A 13 8.98 -31.58 -7.69
N ARG A 14 8.62 -31.94 -8.92
CA ARG A 14 9.45 -31.73 -10.10
C ARG A 14 9.71 -30.25 -10.37
N ASP A 15 8.67 -29.43 -10.26
CA ASP A 15 8.76 -28.01 -10.55
C ASP A 15 9.58 -27.28 -9.47
N ALA A 16 9.35 -27.61 -8.19
CA ALA A 16 10.15 -27.11 -7.07
C ALA A 16 11.64 -27.52 -7.18
N ARG A 17 11.93 -28.77 -7.58
CA ARG A 17 13.30 -29.23 -7.82
C ARG A 17 13.97 -28.42 -8.94
N LYS A 18 13.26 -28.21 -10.06
CA LYS A 18 13.77 -27.44 -11.20
C LYS A 18 14.02 -25.97 -10.84
N GLN A 19 13.13 -25.36 -10.04
CA GLN A 19 13.29 -23.98 -9.57
C GLN A 19 14.56 -23.80 -8.74
N ARG A 20 14.99 -24.83 -8.02
CA ARG A 20 16.26 -24.86 -7.28
C ARG A 20 17.48 -25.27 -8.10
N GLY A 21 17.31 -25.56 -9.39
CA GLY A 21 18.39 -26.00 -10.27
C GLY A 21 18.93 -27.41 -9.97
N LEU A 22 18.25 -28.20 -9.14
CA LEU A 22 18.71 -29.54 -8.76
C LEU A 22 18.40 -30.58 -9.84
N THR A 23 19.31 -31.49 -10.09
CA THR A 23 19.08 -32.72 -10.86
C THR A 23 18.31 -33.75 -10.03
N GLN A 24 17.68 -34.73 -10.68
CA GLN A 24 16.99 -35.81 -9.95
C GLN A 24 17.96 -36.65 -9.10
N GLN A 25 19.23 -36.76 -9.52
CA GLN A 25 20.25 -37.48 -8.75
C GLN A 25 20.62 -36.71 -7.48
N GLU A 26 20.83 -35.40 -7.58
CA GLU A 26 21.15 -34.58 -6.40
C GLU A 26 20.01 -34.57 -5.38
N LEU A 27 18.75 -34.51 -5.83
CA LEU A 27 17.61 -34.66 -4.92
C LEU A 27 17.56 -36.07 -4.30
N ALA A 28 17.92 -37.11 -5.06
CA ALA A 28 17.95 -38.47 -4.56
C ALA A 28 19.02 -38.65 -3.46
N ASP A 29 20.19 -38.03 -3.64
CA ASP A 29 21.29 -38.06 -2.68
C ASP A 29 20.90 -37.38 -1.36
N VAL A 30 20.24 -36.21 -1.43
CA VAL A 30 19.73 -35.50 -0.24
C VAL A 30 18.65 -36.31 0.49
N LEU A 31 17.82 -37.05 -0.25
CA LEU A 31 16.76 -37.89 0.32
C LEU A 31 17.23 -39.28 0.74
N GLY A 32 18.50 -39.64 0.51
CA GLY A 32 19.01 -40.99 0.75
C GLY A 32 18.21 -42.06 -0.02
N THR A 33 17.84 -41.75 -1.27
CA THR A 33 17.06 -42.64 -2.15
C THR A 33 17.73 -42.76 -3.54
N SER A 34 17.10 -43.45 -4.49
CA SER A 34 17.64 -43.58 -5.86
C SER A 34 17.01 -42.57 -6.82
N GLN A 35 17.75 -42.18 -7.86
CA GLN A 35 17.24 -41.30 -8.93
C GLN A 35 15.98 -41.88 -9.58
N SER A 36 15.90 -43.20 -9.74
CA SER A 36 14.70 -43.87 -10.26
C SER A 36 13.50 -43.76 -9.31
N ALA A 37 13.73 -43.71 -7.99
CA ALA A 37 12.66 -43.44 -7.03
C ALA A 37 12.16 -41.99 -7.16
N VAL A 38 13.06 -41.01 -7.25
CA VAL A 38 12.69 -39.60 -7.50
C VAL A 38 11.92 -39.46 -8.81
N HIS A 39 12.34 -40.14 -9.89
CA HIS A 39 11.59 -40.12 -11.15
C HIS A 39 10.17 -40.67 -10.98
N ARG A 40 9.98 -41.80 -10.29
CA ARG A 40 8.63 -42.38 -10.05
C ARG A 40 7.74 -41.48 -9.19
N ILE A 41 8.34 -40.77 -8.24
CA ILE A 41 7.67 -39.76 -7.42
C ILE A 41 7.19 -38.61 -8.32
N GLU A 42 8.08 -38.07 -9.16
CA GLU A 42 7.76 -36.95 -10.06
C GLU A 42 6.75 -37.31 -11.17
N SER A 43 6.70 -38.58 -11.59
CA SER A 43 5.71 -39.07 -12.56
C SER A 43 4.37 -39.44 -11.92
N GLY A 44 4.22 -39.30 -10.60
CA GLY A 44 2.97 -39.60 -9.89
C GLY A 44 2.67 -41.09 -9.75
N GLY A 45 3.66 -41.96 -9.98
CA GLY A 45 3.50 -43.42 -9.98
C GLY A 45 3.67 -44.08 -8.61
N GLN A 46 3.85 -43.30 -7.53
CA GLN A 46 4.17 -43.82 -6.20
C GLN A 46 3.35 -43.12 -5.11
N ASN A 47 2.69 -43.91 -4.25
CA ASN A 47 2.07 -43.38 -3.04
C ASN A 47 3.18 -42.99 -2.04
N LEU A 48 3.22 -41.71 -1.68
CA LEU A 48 4.18 -41.15 -0.74
C LEU A 48 3.64 -41.21 0.68
N SER A 49 4.48 -41.62 1.64
CA SER A 49 4.17 -41.41 3.06
C SER A 49 4.34 -39.95 3.44
N LEU A 50 3.64 -39.49 4.49
CA LEU A 50 3.77 -38.12 5.03
C LEU A 50 5.22 -37.81 5.45
N ASP A 51 5.93 -38.79 6.02
CA ASP A 51 7.35 -38.66 6.36
C ASP A 51 8.21 -38.38 5.13
N MET A 52 7.98 -39.11 4.02
CA MET A 52 8.69 -38.89 2.77
C MET A 52 8.37 -37.50 2.18
N ILE A 53 7.10 -37.05 2.25
CA ILE A 53 6.70 -35.72 1.78
C ILE A 53 7.42 -34.63 2.59
N ASN A 54 7.49 -34.76 3.91
CA ASN A 54 8.17 -33.78 4.77
C ASN A 54 9.68 -33.75 4.51
N ARG A 55 10.31 -34.90 4.26
CA ARG A 55 11.73 -34.97 3.89
C ARG A 55 11.99 -34.31 2.53
N ILE A 56 11.10 -34.48 1.56
CA ILE A 56 11.18 -33.79 0.26
C ILE A 56 10.96 -32.29 0.42
N ALA A 57 9.99 -31.87 1.23
CA ALA A 57 9.74 -30.47 1.53
C ALA A 57 10.94 -29.79 2.22
N GLY A 58 11.59 -30.49 3.15
CA GLY A 58 12.82 -30.02 3.79
C GLY A 58 14.01 -29.97 2.84
N ALA A 59 14.20 -31.00 1.99
CA ALA A 59 15.28 -31.04 0.99
C ALA A 59 15.13 -29.94 -0.07
N LEU A 60 13.90 -29.65 -0.47
CA LEU A 60 13.56 -28.58 -1.40
C LEU A 60 13.34 -27.24 -0.71
N ASP A 61 13.40 -27.21 0.64
CA ASP A 61 13.28 -26.04 1.52
C ASP A 61 12.14 -25.12 1.03
N SER A 62 11.07 -25.82 0.62
CA SER A 62 9.88 -25.32 0.00
C SER A 62 8.78 -26.00 0.81
N PRO A 63 7.88 -25.24 1.45
CA PRO A 63 6.74 -25.85 2.12
C PRO A 63 5.80 -26.42 1.04
N LEU A 64 6.09 -27.64 0.59
CA LEU A 64 5.28 -28.41 -0.36
C LEU A 64 3.88 -28.67 0.19
N ILE A 65 3.72 -28.57 1.51
CA ILE A 65 2.44 -28.54 2.21
C ILE A 65 2.23 -27.10 2.71
N HIS A 66 1.60 -26.27 1.89
CA HIS A 66 0.81 -25.18 2.45
C HIS A 66 -0.39 -25.81 3.14
N ALA A 67 -0.53 -25.66 4.46
CA ALA A 67 -1.70 -26.10 5.22
C ALA A 67 -2.92 -25.17 4.98
N GLY A 68 -3.15 -24.83 3.71
CA GLY A 68 -4.24 -24.03 3.19
C GLY A 68 -4.26 -24.23 1.67
N PRO A 69 -5.42 -24.23 1.01
CA PRO A 69 -5.49 -24.53 -0.42
C PRO A 69 -4.64 -23.52 -1.20
N ALA A 70 -3.54 -23.99 -1.80
CA ALA A 70 -2.82 -23.25 -2.83
C ALA A 70 -3.71 -23.19 -4.07
N GLY A 71 -4.53 -22.15 -4.13
CA GLY A 71 -5.54 -21.91 -5.14
C GLY A 71 -6.29 -20.62 -4.84
N PRO A 72 -7.12 -20.12 -5.77
CA PRO A 72 -7.96 -18.97 -5.50
C PRO A 72 -8.77 -19.18 -4.22
N THR A 73 -8.68 -18.22 -3.29
CA THR A 73 -9.53 -18.22 -2.11
C THR A 73 -10.91 -17.76 -2.53
N HIS A 74 -11.91 -18.61 -2.35
CA HIS A 74 -13.31 -18.29 -2.63
C HIS A 74 -14.05 -18.06 -1.33
N LEU A 75 -14.78 -16.94 -1.25
CA LEU A 75 -15.74 -16.71 -0.19
C LEU A 75 -17.10 -17.26 -0.64
N ARG A 76 -17.64 -18.22 0.11
CA ARG A 76 -19.03 -18.68 -0.07
C ARG A 76 -19.92 -17.92 0.91
N ILE A 77 -20.84 -17.13 0.38
CA ILE A 77 -21.80 -16.34 1.17
C ILE A 77 -23.15 -17.05 1.14
N HIS A 78 -23.74 -17.30 2.31
CA HIS A 78 -25.09 -17.86 2.45
C HIS A 78 -26.05 -16.77 2.92
N GLY A 79 -27.00 -16.41 2.08
CA GLY A 79 -28.05 -15.42 2.38
C GLY A 79 -29.45 -15.98 2.10
N PRO A 80 -30.51 -15.20 2.42
CA PRO A 80 -30.48 -13.87 3.03
C PRO A 80 -30.23 -13.92 4.55
N VAL A 81 -29.47 -12.96 5.09
CA VAL A 81 -29.22 -12.78 6.53
C VAL A 81 -29.29 -11.30 6.88
N LYS A 82 -29.92 -10.97 8.02
CA LYS A 82 -29.89 -9.63 8.61
C LYS A 82 -28.64 -9.47 9.47
N LEU A 83 -27.98 -8.35 9.31
CA LEU A 83 -26.84 -7.93 10.13
C LEU A 83 -27.38 -7.18 11.36
N HIS A 84 -26.61 -7.19 12.45
CA HIS A 84 -26.92 -6.42 13.67
C HIS A 84 -25.64 -6.11 14.43
N GLY A 85 -25.65 -5.03 15.20
CA GLY A 85 -24.54 -4.61 16.07
C GLY A 85 -23.80 -3.38 15.56
N SER A 86 -22.57 -3.22 16.04
CA SER A 86 -21.68 -2.12 15.67
C SER A 86 -20.32 -2.61 15.17
N ILE A 87 -19.68 -1.78 14.36
CA ILE A 87 -18.35 -2.05 13.82
C ILE A 87 -17.59 -0.73 13.64
N ALA A 88 -16.37 -0.67 14.18
CA ALA A 88 -15.48 0.48 14.00
C ALA A 88 -14.77 0.42 12.65
N VAL A 89 -14.77 1.57 11.96
CA VAL A 89 -14.00 1.80 10.73
C VAL A 89 -12.50 1.77 11.05
N ARG A 90 -11.72 1.14 10.17
CA ARG A 90 -10.26 1.04 10.30
C ARG A 90 -9.57 2.22 9.63
N SER A 91 -8.28 2.36 9.90
CA SER A 91 -7.44 3.38 9.28
C SER A 91 -7.40 3.21 7.76
N SER A 92 -7.26 4.31 7.04
CA SER A 92 -7.16 4.34 5.60
C SER A 92 -5.93 3.61 5.06
N LYS A 93 -6.16 2.67 4.14
CA LYS A 93 -5.07 2.06 3.36
C LYS A 93 -4.33 3.11 2.53
N ASN A 94 -5.08 4.01 1.88
CA ASN A 94 -4.50 4.95 0.92
C ASN A 94 -3.60 5.96 1.64
N ALA A 95 -4.04 6.46 2.81
CA ALA A 95 -3.18 7.28 3.66
C ALA A 95 -1.95 6.49 4.14
N ALA A 96 -2.11 5.23 4.58
CA ALA A 96 -0.98 4.39 4.97
C ALA A 96 0.07 4.27 3.85
N VAL A 97 -0.35 4.05 2.59
CA VAL A 97 0.57 3.98 1.45
C VAL A 97 1.31 5.29 1.23
N ALA A 98 0.62 6.44 1.29
CA ALA A 98 1.25 7.75 1.17
C ALA A 98 2.28 8.00 2.28
N LEU A 99 1.95 7.65 3.53
CA LEU A 99 2.82 7.83 4.70
C LEU A 99 4.04 6.90 4.67
N LEU A 100 3.88 5.67 4.18
CA LEU A 100 5.01 4.77 3.94
C LEU A 100 6.00 5.37 2.93
N CYS A 101 5.51 5.96 1.85
CA CYS A 101 6.36 6.65 0.87
C CYS A 101 7.01 7.90 1.49
N ALA A 102 6.24 8.68 2.27
CA ALA A 102 6.73 9.88 2.93
C ALA A 102 7.80 9.59 3.99
N SER A 103 7.81 8.40 4.59
CA SER A 103 8.88 8.00 5.53
C SER A 103 10.29 8.05 4.91
N LEU A 104 10.41 8.00 3.58
CA LEU A 104 11.69 8.13 2.88
C LEU A 104 12.31 9.52 2.96
N ILE A 105 11.54 10.57 3.25
CA ILE A 105 12.08 11.94 3.35
C ILE A 105 12.62 12.24 4.74
N ASN A 106 12.17 11.49 5.76
CA ASN A 106 12.55 11.73 7.15
C ASN A 106 13.84 10.98 7.49
N HIS A 107 14.81 11.70 8.02
CA HIS A 107 16.07 11.14 8.53
C HIS A 107 15.99 10.74 10.02
N GLY A 108 14.90 11.06 10.71
CA GLY A 108 14.61 10.61 12.07
C GLY A 108 13.80 9.31 12.11
N ARG A 109 13.27 8.98 13.29
CA ARG A 109 12.41 7.80 13.50
C ARG A 109 10.96 8.12 13.11
N THR A 110 10.33 7.25 12.35
CA THR A 110 8.90 7.35 12.00
C THR A 110 8.14 6.18 12.58
N VAL A 111 7.11 6.43 13.39
CA VAL A 111 6.20 5.39 13.89
C VAL A 111 4.81 5.63 13.34
N LEU A 112 4.26 4.65 12.64
CA LEU A 112 2.90 4.69 12.11
C LEU A 112 2.01 3.73 12.91
N ARG A 113 0.91 4.24 13.45
CA ARG A 113 -0.04 3.48 14.26
C ARG A 113 -1.28 3.08 13.47
N GLY A 114 -1.81 1.90 13.76
CA GLY A 114 -3.10 1.45 13.24
C GLY A 114 -3.09 0.99 11.78
N ILE A 115 -1.95 1.00 11.09
CA ILE A 115 -1.84 0.58 9.69
C ILE A 115 -2.22 -0.90 9.53
N ALA A 116 -3.10 -1.18 8.58
CA ALA A 116 -3.51 -2.54 8.23
C ALA A 116 -2.38 -3.34 7.55
N GLN A 117 -2.18 -4.58 8.01
CA GLN A 117 -1.28 -5.56 7.38
C GLN A 117 -1.95 -6.21 6.16
N ILE A 118 -2.06 -5.45 5.09
CA ILE A 118 -2.61 -5.92 3.82
C ILE A 118 -1.55 -5.94 2.74
N GLU A 119 -1.82 -6.72 1.68
CA GLU A 119 -0.87 -7.00 0.60
C GLU A 119 -0.21 -5.73 0.02
N GLU A 120 -0.99 -4.67 -0.19
CA GLU A 120 -0.48 -3.42 -0.75
C GLU A 120 0.55 -2.74 0.17
N VAL A 121 0.30 -2.72 1.49
CA VAL A 121 1.22 -2.18 2.51
C VAL A 121 2.48 -3.03 2.58
N ASN A 122 2.32 -4.36 2.63
CA ASN A 122 3.44 -5.30 2.70
C ASN A 122 4.38 -5.15 1.50
N ARG A 123 3.85 -4.91 0.30
CA ARG A 123 4.69 -4.72 -0.90
C ARG A 123 5.50 -3.44 -0.88
N ILE A 124 4.94 -2.34 -0.40
CA ILE A 124 5.72 -1.12 -0.21
C ILE A 124 6.80 -1.34 0.86
N LEU A 125 6.48 -2.06 1.95
CA LEU A 125 7.47 -2.42 2.97
C LEU A 125 8.59 -3.31 2.42
N GLU A 126 8.29 -4.30 1.60
CA GLU A 126 9.29 -5.15 0.93
C GLU A 126 10.26 -4.30 0.09
N VAL A 127 9.74 -3.32 -0.64
CA VAL A 127 10.56 -2.37 -1.41
C VAL A 127 11.40 -1.49 -0.49
N LEU A 128 10.79 -0.85 0.53
CA LEU A 128 11.51 0.00 1.49
C LEU A 128 12.64 -0.75 2.19
N VAL A 129 12.36 -1.97 2.67
CA VAL A 129 13.37 -2.83 3.33
C VAL A 129 14.48 -3.22 2.36
N SER A 130 14.14 -3.55 1.11
CA SER A 130 15.14 -3.94 0.11
C SER A 130 16.15 -2.84 -0.19
N ILE A 131 15.74 -1.57 -0.13
CA ILE A 131 16.61 -0.40 -0.33
C ILE A 131 17.28 0.11 0.96
N GLY A 132 17.08 -0.60 2.08
CA GLY A 132 17.82 -0.40 3.33
C GLY A 132 17.04 0.25 4.47
N VAL A 133 15.75 0.58 4.30
CA VAL A 133 14.90 1.09 5.39
C VAL A 133 14.67 -0.02 6.42
N ARG A 134 14.92 0.25 7.70
CA ARG A 134 14.58 -0.68 8.77
C ARG A 134 13.10 -0.53 9.10
N ALA A 135 12.34 -1.60 8.91
CA ALA A 135 10.93 -1.68 9.30
C ALA A 135 10.77 -2.68 10.45
N THR A 136 10.09 -2.28 11.53
CA THR A 136 9.90 -3.13 12.71
C THR A 136 8.49 -2.96 13.25
N TRP A 137 7.71 -4.04 13.24
CA TRP A 137 6.40 -4.07 13.88
C TRP A 137 6.53 -4.26 15.38
N SER A 138 5.66 -3.63 16.15
CA SER A 138 5.46 -3.90 17.57
C SER A 138 5.01 -5.36 17.79
N ALA A 139 5.13 -5.86 19.02
CA ALA A 139 4.79 -7.25 19.35
C ALA A 139 3.31 -7.58 19.09
N ASP A 140 2.42 -6.63 19.35
CA ASP A 140 0.98 -6.70 19.08
C ASP A 140 0.61 -6.28 17.64
N LYS A 141 1.62 -5.85 16.85
CA LYS A 141 1.52 -5.36 15.48
C LYS A 141 0.57 -4.18 15.27
N SER A 142 0.38 -3.37 16.31
CA SER A 142 -0.40 -2.13 16.25
C SER A 142 0.43 -0.94 15.76
N GLU A 143 1.75 -1.02 15.87
CA GLU A 143 2.68 0.04 15.48
C GLU A 143 3.74 -0.49 14.51
N LEU A 144 4.11 0.34 13.54
CA LEU A 144 5.18 0.11 12.59
C LEU A 144 6.23 1.21 12.73
N GLU A 145 7.41 0.85 13.23
CA GLU A 145 8.59 1.72 13.24
C GLU A 145 9.34 1.61 11.91
N LEU A 146 9.69 2.76 11.35
CA LEU A 146 10.49 2.94 10.14
C LEU A 146 11.68 3.84 10.46
N VAL A 147 12.88 3.37 10.11
CA VAL A 147 14.11 4.16 10.19
C VAL A 147 14.85 4.08 8.86
N ARG A 148 14.92 5.20 8.18
CA ARG A 148 15.66 5.38 6.93
C ARG A 148 17.16 5.40 7.21
N PRO A 149 18.00 4.69 6.43
CA PRO A 149 19.46 4.82 6.55
C PRO A 149 19.93 6.19 6.03
N ALA A 150 21.18 6.57 6.33
CA ALA A 150 21.75 7.80 5.78
C ALA A 150 21.81 7.79 4.23
N ARG A 151 22.13 6.62 3.64
CA ARG A 151 22.15 6.37 2.20
C ARG A 151 21.28 5.16 1.88
N LEU A 152 20.42 5.30 0.87
CA LEU A 152 19.62 4.20 0.34
C LEU A 152 20.46 3.37 -0.62
N ASN A 153 20.10 2.10 -0.81
CA ASN A 153 20.73 1.22 -1.78
C ASN A 153 19.70 0.81 -2.83
N LEU A 154 19.51 1.67 -3.84
CA LEU A 154 18.49 1.47 -4.87
C LEU A 154 18.80 0.28 -5.79
N ASP A 155 20.08 -0.09 -5.96
CA ASP A 155 20.49 -1.28 -6.74
C ASP A 155 19.95 -2.60 -6.14
N ARG A 156 19.57 -2.58 -4.87
CA ARG A 156 18.99 -3.74 -4.16
C ARG A 156 17.47 -3.76 -4.16
N MET A 157 16.82 -2.83 -4.88
CA MET A 157 15.36 -2.75 -4.91
C MET A 157 14.74 -4.09 -5.32
N ASN A 158 13.75 -4.55 -4.54
CA ASN A 158 12.95 -5.71 -4.89
C ASN A 158 12.03 -5.36 -6.06
N GLU A 159 12.53 -5.58 -7.29
CA GLU A 159 11.79 -5.30 -8.52
C GLU A 159 10.48 -6.09 -8.63
N GLU A 160 10.42 -7.32 -8.12
CA GLU A 160 9.21 -8.14 -8.19
C GLU A 160 8.08 -7.49 -7.38
N ALA A 161 8.38 -7.07 -6.14
CA ALA A 161 7.43 -6.35 -5.31
C ALA A 161 7.03 -5.01 -5.94
N ALA A 162 8.01 -4.23 -6.40
CA ALA A 162 7.82 -2.92 -7.02
C ALA A 162 6.93 -2.97 -8.27
N ARG A 163 7.16 -3.94 -9.17
CA ARG A 163 6.38 -4.08 -10.42
C ARG A 163 4.94 -4.49 -10.18
N ARG A 164 4.64 -5.07 -9.03
CA ARG A 164 3.27 -5.48 -8.72
C ARG A 164 2.44 -4.32 -8.16
N THR A 165 3.04 -3.28 -7.55
CA THR A 165 2.31 -2.11 -7.02
C THR A 165 2.45 -0.87 -7.90
N ARG A 166 1.32 -0.25 -8.27
CA ARG A 166 1.34 1.05 -9.01
C ARG A 166 1.83 2.20 -8.15
N SER A 167 1.81 2.04 -6.83
CA SER A 167 2.20 3.07 -5.87
C SER A 167 3.70 3.33 -5.87
N ILE A 168 4.53 2.50 -6.53
CA ILE A 168 5.98 2.72 -6.64
C ILE A 168 6.33 4.08 -7.27
N ILE A 169 5.48 4.63 -8.14
CA ILE A 169 5.69 5.97 -8.72
C ILE A 169 5.79 7.08 -7.66
N MET A 170 5.21 6.85 -6.48
CA MET A 170 5.28 7.76 -5.35
C MET A 170 6.69 7.94 -4.79
N PHE A 171 7.65 7.09 -5.18
CA PHE A 171 9.04 7.23 -4.77
C PHE A 171 9.78 8.33 -5.55
N LEU A 172 9.24 8.82 -6.68
CA LEU A 172 9.88 9.88 -7.46
C LEU A 172 10.11 11.16 -6.63
N GLY A 173 9.08 11.64 -5.93
CA GLY A 173 9.08 12.83 -5.08
C GLY A 173 10.05 12.77 -3.90
N PRO A 174 10.02 11.71 -3.07
CA PRO A 174 10.96 11.60 -1.96
C PRO A 174 12.41 11.41 -2.43
N LEU A 175 12.66 10.64 -3.50
CA LEU A 175 14.03 10.32 -3.94
C LEU A 175 14.72 11.45 -4.72
N LEU A 176 13.97 12.34 -5.38
CA LEU A 176 14.58 13.36 -6.26
C LEU A 176 15.49 14.37 -5.54
N HIS A 177 15.41 14.48 -4.21
CA HIS A 177 16.32 15.34 -3.43
C HIS A 177 17.52 14.61 -2.84
N SER A 178 17.50 13.27 -2.83
CA SER A 178 18.60 12.45 -2.30
C SER A 178 19.48 11.81 -3.36
N GLU A 179 18.99 11.69 -4.60
CA GLU A 179 19.67 10.99 -5.70
C GLU A 179 19.72 11.87 -6.95
N GLU A 180 20.89 11.96 -7.60
CA GLU A 180 21.05 12.70 -8.86
C GLU A 180 20.47 11.95 -10.07
N ALA A 181 20.47 10.61 -10.00
CA ALA A 181 19.85 9.73 -10.99
C ALA A 181 19.45 8.41 -10.34
N PHE A 182 18.30 7.86 -10.73
CA PHE A 182 17.81 6.59 -10.21
C PHE A 182 16.77 5.94 -11.13
N ASP A 183 16.62 4.62 -11.01
CA ASP A 183 15.64 3.85 -11.77
C ASP A 183 14.52 3.32 -10.86
N LEU A 184 13.27 3.45 -11.31
CA LEU A 184 12.12 2.81 -10.67
C LEU A 184 11.44 1.81 -11.60
N PRO A 185 11.09 0.60 -11.12
CA PRO A 185 10.35 -0.35 -11.94
C PRO A 185 8.97 0.16 -12.34
N TYR A 186 8.61 -0.03 -13.60
CA TYR A 186 7.27 0.23 -14.09
C TYR A 186 6.30 -0.85 -13.59
N ALA A 187 5.19 -0.43 -12.99
CA ALA A 187 4.13 -1.31 -12.55
C ALA A 187 3.12 -1.58 -13.67
N GLY A 188 3.13 -2.79 -14.25
CA GLY A 188 2.13 -3.28 -15.22
C GLY A 188 2.66 -3.69 -16.60
N GLY A 189 1.72 -3.97 -17.51
CA GLY A 189 1.98 -4.35 -18.91
C GLY A 189 1.91 -3.17 -19.90
N CYS A 190 2.63 -3.32 -21.01
CA CYS A 190 2.90 -2.30 -22.02
C CYS A 190 1.63 -1.64 -22.63
N ASN A 191 1.69 -0.33 -22.85
CA ASN A 191 0.78 0.61 -23.55
C ASN A 191 -0.32 1.38 -22.79
N LEU A 192 -0.83 0.96 -21.62
CA LEU A 192 -1.87 1.75 -20.91
C LEU A 192 -1.36 2.75 -19.86
N GLY A 193 -0.12 2.62 -19.36
CA GLY A 193 0.35 3.43 -18.22
C GLY A 193 1.08 4.74 -18.56
N ALA A 194 1.32 5.07 -19.84
CA ALA A 194 1.97 6.34 -20.19
C ALA A 194 1.07 7.56 -19.89
N ARG A 195 -0.26 7.41 -20.09
CA ARG A 195 -1.22 8.49 -19.79
C ARG A 195 -1.40 8.72 -18.29
N THR A 196 -1.34 7.67 -17.48
CA THR A 196 -1.57 7.75 -16.02
C THR A 196 -0.40 8.37 -15.25
N VAL A 197 0.80 8.43 -15.83
CA VAL A 197 1.99 8.97 -15.14
C VAL A 197 2.37 10.37 -15.56
N THR A 198 1.88 10.82 -16.73
CA THR A 198 2.20 12.13 -17.29
C THR A 198 1.99 13.28 -16.28
N PRO A 199 0.90 13.32 -15.49
CA PRO A 199 0.70 14.38 -14.50
C PRO A 199 1.80 14.44 -13.43
N HIS A 200 2.28 13.28 -12.95
CA HIS A 200 3.40 13.21 -12.01
C HIS A 200 4.66 13.83 -12.62
N LEU A 201 5.00 13.42 -13.85
CA LEU A 201 6.21 13.88 -14.53
C LEU A 201 6.15 15.38 -14.82
N GLN A 202 4.99 15.88 -15.30
CA GLN A 202 4.79 17.31 -15.54
C GLN A 202 4.96 18.14 -14.26
N ALA A 203 4.41 17.67 -13.14
CA ALA A 203 4.51 18.39 -11.88
C ALA A 203 5.94 18.35 -11.31
N LEU A 204 6.56 17.17 -11.26
CA LEU A 204 7.90 16.99 -10.67
C LEU A 204 9.04 17.60 -11.50
N ARG A 205 8.84 17.83 -12.81
CA ARG A 205 9.78 18.60 -13.66
C ARG A 205 10.09 20.00 -13.11
N HIS A 206 9.17 20.61 -12.35
CA HIS A 206 9.42 21.91 -11.71
C HIS A 206 10.50 21.83 -10.62
N PHE A 207 10.77 20.64 -10.09
CA PHE A 207 11.88 20.36 -9.18
C PHE A 207 13.14 19.87 -9.91
N GLY A 208 13.10 19.79 -11.25
CA GLY A 208 14.24 19.37 -12.08
C GLY A 208 14.26 17.90 -12.45
N LEU A 209 13.21 17.13 -12.10
CA LEU A 209 13.11 15.72 -12.44
C LEU A 209 12.74 15.53 -13.93
N ASP A 210 13.65 15.00 -14.73
CA ASP A 210 13.33 14.43 -16.04
C ASP A 210 13.19 12.91 -15.92
N VAL A 211 12.16 12.35 -16.54
CA VAL A 211 11.90 10.90 -16.48
C VAL A 211 11.70 10.36 -17.88
N ARG A 212 12.53 9.40 -18.26
CA ARG A 212 12.40 8.63 -19.50
C ARG A 212 11.84 7.25 -19.19
N THR A 213 10.74 6.89 -19.84
CA THR A 213 10.13 5.56 -19.69
C THR A 213 10.65 4.64 -20.78
N THR A 214 11.63 3.78 -20.47
CA THR A 214 12.16 2.79 -21.40
C THR A 214 12.32 1.44 -20.73
N GLN A 215 12.17 0.35 -21.49
CA GLN A 215 12.44 -1.02 -21.03
C GLN A 215 11.71 -1.45 -19.74
N GLY A 216 10.55 -0.85 -19.43
CA GLY A 216 9.80 -1.15 -18.22
C GLY A 216 10.41 -0.56 -16.95
N LEU A 217 11.20 0.51 -17.08
CA LEU A 217 11.73 1.33 -16.00
C LEU A 217 11.38 2.81 -16.22
N TYR A 218 11.28 3.56 -15.13
CA TYR A 218 11.35 5.00 -15.11
C TYR A 218 12.79 5.39 -14.82
N HIS A 219 13.51 5.89 -15.82
CA HIS A 219 14.84 6.44 -15.63
C HIS A 219 14.72 7.90 -15.24
N ALA A 220 14.99 8.21 -13.99
CA ALA A 220 14.96 9.55 -13.44
C ALA A 220 16.35 10.19 -13.47
N GLU A 221 16.45 11.37 -14.06
CA GLU A 221 17.60 12.27 -13.98
C GLU A 221 17.14 13.55 -13.27
N VAL A 222 17.88 13.99 -12.25
CA VAL A 222 17.56 15.21 -11.49
C VAL A 222 18.51 16.32 -11.88
N HIS A 223 17.96 17.45 -12.31
CA HIS A 223 18.70 18.64 -12.66
C HIS A 223 18.50 19.75 -11.63
N THR A 224 19.54 20.53 -11.36
CA THR A 224 19.42 21.69 -10.48
C THR A 224 18.49 22.74 -11.09
N THR A 225 17.53 23.23 -10.30
CA THR A 225 16.60 24.28 -10.73
C THR A 225 16.80 25.54 -9.88
N PRO A 226 17.19 26.69 -10.46
CA PRO A 226 17.65 27.87 -9.70
C PRO A 226 16.52 28.74 -9.12
N GLN A 227 15.27 28.31 -9.19
CA GLN A 227 14.14 29.13 -8.72
C GLN A 227 14.00 29.03 -7.20
N PRO A 228 13.81 30.13 -6.46
CA PRO A 228 13.57 30.11 -5.01
C PRO A 228 12.09 29.86 -4.65
N GLU A 229 11.17 30.21 -5.55
CA GLU A 229 9.73 30.02 -5.38
C GLU A 229 9.17 29.27 -6.58
N ARG A 230 8.18 28.39 -6.35
CA ARG A 230 7.55 27.60 -7.40
C ARG A 230 6.05 27.74 -7.37
N ARG A 231 5.47 27.85 -8.55
CA ARG A 231 4.04 27.74 -8.76
C ARG A 231 3.77 26.58 -9.70
N ILE A 232 3.16 25.52 -9.16
CA ILE A 232 2.89 24.28 -9.88
C ILE A 232 1.38 24.14 -10.00
N THR A 233 0.87 24.11 -11.24
CA THR A 233 -0.55 23.82 -11.48
C THR A 233 -0.69 22.39 -11.94
N LEU A 234 -1.39 21.56 -11.16
CA LEU A 234 -1.66 20.18 -11.52
C LEU A 234 -2.70 20.16 -12.64
N THR A 235 -2.33 19.59 -13.79
CA THR A 235 -3.20 19.45 -14.97
C THR A 235 -4.32 18.44 -14.75
N GLU A 236 -4.11 17.49 -13.84
CA GLU A 236 -5.10 16.54 -13.37
C GLU A 236 -5.15 16.56 -11.84
N ARG A 237 -6.36 16.55 -11.26
CA ARG A 237 -6.55 16.50 -9.82
C ARG A 237 -6.46 15.05 -9.34
N GLY A 238 -5.24 14.52 -9.31
CA GLY A 238 -4.95 13.17 -8.81
C GLY A 238 -4.45 13.20 -7.37
N ASP A 239 -4.92 12.27 -6.54
CA ASP A 239 -4.47 12.09 -5.15
C ASP A 239 -2.96 11.81 -5.11
N THR A 240 -2.52 10.75 -5.79
CA THR A 240 -1.10 10.37 -5.86
C THR A 240 -0.23 11.45 -6.50
N VAL A 241 -0.74 12.19 -7.49
CA VAL A 241 0.00 13.29 -8.11
C VAL A 241 0.25 14.38 -7.08
N THR A 242 -0.78 14.76 -6.33
CA THR A 242 -0.69 15.79 -5.29
C THR A 242 0.26 15.35 -4.18
N GLU A 243 0.15 14.11 -3.70
CA GLU A 243 1.01 13.54 -2.66
C GLU A 243 2.49 13.52 -3.08
N ASN A 244 2.78 13.13 -4.32
CA ASN A 244 4.14 13.05 -4.84
C ASN A 244 4.80 14.45 -4.91
N VAL A 245 4.02 15.43 -5.35
CA VAL A 245 4.44 16.84 -5.39
C VAL A 245 4.59 17.42 -3.99
N LEU A 246 3.74 17.03 -3.04
CA LEU A 246 3.85 17.44 -1.63
C LEU A 246 5.14 16.93 -1.00
N MET A 247 5.50 15.66 -1.21
CA MET A 247 6.77 15.10 -0.72
C MET A 247 8.00 15.80 -1.35
N ALA A 248 7.91 16.16 -2.63
CA ALA A 248 8.97 16.93 -3.29
C ALA A 248 9.06 18.37 -2.76
N ALA A 249 7.92 19.03 -2.55
CA ALA A 249 7.85 20.39 -2.03
C ALA A 249 8.32 20.48 -0.57
N ALA A 250 8.05 19.45 0.25
CA ALA A 250 8.46 19.37 1.65
C ALA A 250 9.99 19.39 1.84
N GLN A 251 10.74 18.82 0.90
CA GLN A 251 12.21 18.76 0.90
C GLN A 251 12.87 19.93 0.14
N PHE A 252 12.08 20.87 -0.38
CA PHE A 252 12.60 22.03 -1.09
C PHE A 252 12.68 23.24 -0.16
N PRO A 253 13.89 23.78 0.15
CA PRO A 253 14.02 24.96 1.01
C PRO A 253 13.52 26.22 0.29
N GLY A 254 12.23 26.51 0.47
CA GLY A 254 11.53 27.64 -0.14
C GLY A 254 10.02 27.44 -0.18
N THR A 255 9.32 28.33 -0.89
CA THR A 255 7.85 28.29 -0.98
C THR A 255 7.39 27.68 -2.31
N THR A 256 6.51 26.69 -2.22
CA THR A 256 5.84 26.07 -3.37
C THR A 256 4.33 26.25 -3.27
N GLU A 257 3.72 26.95 -4.22
CA GLU A 257 2.27 27.00 -4.43
C GLU A 257 1.85 25.84 -5.35
N ILE A 258 1.05 24.90 -4.83
CA ILE A 258 0.45 23.80 -5.59
C ILE A 258 -1.02 24.14 -5.83
N ARG A 259 -1.39 24.35 -7.09
CA ARG A 259 -2.77 24.64 -7.52
C ARG A 259 -3.43 23.43 -8.13
N ASN A 260 -4.75 23.36 -7.99
CA ASN A 260 -5.57 22.21 -8.38
C ASN A 260 -5.14 20.93 -7.64
N ALA A 261 -4.66 21.08 -6.41
CA ALA A 261 -4.38 19.98 -5.50
C ALA A 261 -5.65 19.18 -5.21
N SER A 262 -5.51 17.87 -4.99
CA SER A 262 -6.59 17.08 -4.43
C SER A 262 -6.77 17.43 -2.94
N SER A 263 -8.02 17.62 -2.54
CA SER A 263 -8.43 17.89 -1.16
C SER A 263 -8.81 16.61 -0.39
N ASN A 264 -8.51 15.44 -0.94
CA ASN A 264 -8.97 14.15 -0.43
C ASN A 264 -8.26 13.72 0.87
N TYR A 265 -8.85 12.79 1.62
CA TYR A 265 -8.44 12.43 2.98
C TYR A 265 -6.98 12.00 3.11
N MET A 266 -6.48 11.17 2.20
CA MET A 266 -5.08 10.69 2.19
C MET A 266 -4.07 11.82 1.95
N VAL A 267 -4.46 12.82 1.15
CA VAL A 267 -3.63 14.01 0.89
C VAL A 267 -3.57 14.90 2.13
N GLN A 268 -4.71 15.07 2.82
CA GLN A 268 -4.75 15.81 4.07
C GLN A 268 -3.94 15.12 5.17
N ASP A 269 -4.04 13.80 5.30
CA ASP A 269 -3.22 13.00 6.22
C ASP A 269 -1.72 13.17 5.95
N LEU A 270 -1.31 13.14 4.67
CA LEU A 270 0.07 13.43 4.32
C LEU A 270 0.48 14.84 4.74
N CYS A 271 -0.36 15.85 4.50
CA CYS A 271 -0.08 17.22 4.95
C CYS A 271 0.09 17.30 6.48
N PHE A 272 -0.76 16.64 7.25
CA PHE A 272 -0.66 16.63 8.72
C PHE A 272 0.61 15.90 9.19
N PHE A 273 0.94 14.78 8.57
CA PHE A 273 2.19 14.07 8.84
C PHE A 273 3.44 14.93 8.54
N LEU A 274 3.45 15.62 7.40
CA LEU A 274 4.53 16.55 7.05
C LEU A 274 4.62 17.72 8.03
N ALA A 275 3.48 18.18 8.57
CA ALA A 275 3.46 19.21 9.60
C ALA A 275 4.10 18.75 10.92
N GLU A 276 3.88 17.52 11.34
CA GLU A 276 4.57 16.91 12.50
C GLU A 276 6.09 16.79 12.28
N LEU A 277 6.52 16.72 11.02
CA LEU A 277 7.94 16.75 10.62
C LEU A 277 8.51 18.18 10.52
N GLY A 278 7.74 19.21 10.86
CA GLY A 278 8.14 20.61 10.86
C GLY A 278 7.91 21.36 9.55
N VAL A 279 7.30 20.73 8.54
CA VAL A 279 6.95 21.39 7.27
C VAL A 279 5.71 22.25 7.47
N ARG A 280 5.77 23.54 7.13
CA ARG A 280 4.57 24.38 7.20
C ARG A 280 3.77 24.26 5.90
N ILE A 281 2.49 23.93 6.02
CA ILE A 281 1.57 23.81 4.89
C ILE A 281 0.32 24.63 5.16
N ASP A 282 0.07 25.66 4.34
CA ASP A 282 -1.16 26.45 4.40
C ASP A 282 -2.17 25.91 3.36
N GLY A 283 -3.47 25.96 3.68
CA GLY A 283 -4.55 25.60 2.75
C GLY A 283 -4.93 24.11 2.71
N ILE A 284 -4.53 23.31 3.71
CA ILE A 284 -4.87 21.88 3.82
C ILE A 284 -6.39 21.68 3.67
N GLY A 285 -6.79 20.69 2.87
CA GLY A 285 -8.19 20.42 2.52
C GLY A 285 -8.77 21.33 1.43
N SER A 286 -7.98 22.24 0.87
CA SER A 286 -8.37 23.07 -0.28
C SER A 286 -7.70 22.62 -1.58
N THR A 287 -8.06 23.27 -2.68
CA THR A 287 -7.44 23.02 -4.00
C THR A 287 -6.16 23.81 -4.23
N THR A 288 -5.73 24.63 -3.27
CA THR A 288 -4.48 25.40 -3.32
C THR A 288 -3.71 25.20 -2.03
N LEU A 289 -2.53 24.59 -2.13
CA LEU A 289 -1.62 24.37 -1.01
C LEU A 289 -0.41 25.28 -1.14
N ILE A 290 0.01 25.89 -0.04
CA ILE A 290 1.28 26.64 0.03
C ILE A 290 2.19 25.89 0.98
N VAL A 291 3.24 25.30 0.44
CA VAL A 291 4.20 24.47 1.17
C VAL A 291 5.47 25.28 1.39
N HIS A 292 5.90 25.42 2.64
CA HIS A 292 7.19 25.97 3.01
C HIS A 292 8.09 24.80 3.42
N GLY A 293 8.87 24.31 2.46
CA GLY A 293 9.71 23.14 2.65
C GLY A 293 10.97 23.42 3.45
N LEU A 294 11.65 22.34 3.84
CA LEU A 294 12.86 22.34 4.65
C LEU A 294 14.03 21.82 3.83
N GLU A 295 15.24 22.29 4.14
CA GLU A 295 16.48 21.77 3.54
C GLU A 295 16.73 20.31 3.94
N ARG A 296 16.37 19.96 5.18
CA ARG A 296 16.49 18.61 5.71
C ARG A 296 15.37 18.36 6.72
N ILE A 297 14.76 17.18 6.60
CA ILE A 297 13.72 16.71 7.51
C ILE A 297 14.33 15.64 8.41
N GLU A 298 14.42 15.93 9.70
CA GLU A 298 14.97 15.03 10.70
C GLU A 298 14.24 15.24 12.03
N ALA A 299 13.22 14.42 12.26
CA ALA A 299 12.43 14.44 13.48
C ALA A 299 11.94 13.04 13.84
N ASP A 300 11.82 12.78 15.14
CA ASP A 300 11.10 11.61 15.62
C ASP A 300 9.60 11.92 15.60
N VAL A 301 8.82 11.13 14.86
CA VAL A 301 7.38 11.35 14.68
C VAL A 301 6.61 10.07 14.97
N GLU A 302 5.46 10.23 15.63
CA GLU A 302 4.45 9.19 15.78
C GLU A 302 3.15 9.70 15.15
N PHE A 303 2.58 8.96 14.19
CA PHE A 303 1.41 9.41 13.44
C PHE A 303 0.39 8.28 13.27
N SER A 304 -0.90 8.62 13.31
CA SER A 304 -2.01 7.70 13.08
C SER A 304 -2.80 8.17 11.88
N PRO A 305 -2.90 7.40 10.77
CA PRO A 305 -3.75 7.77 9.66
C PRO A 305 -5.22 7.85 10.08
N SER A 306 -6.01 8.70 9.41
CA SER A 306 -7.44 8.80 9.61
C SER A 306 -8.17 7.53 9.17
N GLU A 307 -9.44 7.41 9.55
CA GLU A 307 -10.33 6.33 9.16
C GLU A 307 -10.61 6.32 7.65
N ASP A 308 -10.93 5.13 7.12
CA ASP A 308 -11.17 4.91 5.69
C ASP A 308 -12.64 5.17 5.30
N PRO A 309 -12.96 6.26 4.58
CA PRO A 309 -14.33 6.51 4.14
C PRO A 309 -14.84 5.45 3.16
N ILE A 310 -13.96 4.76 2.42
CA ILE A 310 -14.36 3.70 1.50
C ILE A 310 -14.83 2.46 2.27
N GLU A 311 -14.16 2.12 3.37
CA GLU A 311 -14.62 1.05 4.26
C GLU A 311 -15.92 1.45 4.96
N ALA A 312 -16.00 2.67 5.50
CA ALA A 312 -17.21 3.18 6.13
C ALA A 312 -18.43 3.09 5.19
N MET A 313 -18.29 3.56 3.95
CA MET A 313 -19.37 3.52 2.95
C MET A 313 -19.69 2.09 2.51
N SER A 314 -18.72 1.18 2.48
CA SER A 314 -18.95 -0.25 2.21
C SER A 314 -19.81 -0.89 3.29
N LEU A 315 -19.57 -0.55 4.56
CA LEU A 315 -20.32 -1.06 5.72
C LEU A 315 -21.73 -0.45 5.80
N ILE A 316 -21.86 0.85 5.57
CA ILE A 316 -23.16 1.53 5.43
C ILE A 316 -23.98 0.86 4.32
N THR A 317 -23.37 0.64 3.14
CA THR A 317 -24.05 -0.03 2.02
C THR A 317 -24.47 -1.45 2.38
N ALA A 318 -23.65 -2.21 3.11
CA ALA A 318 -24.04 -3.54 3.59
C ALA A 318 -25.29 -3.50 4.49
N ALA A 319 -25.41 -2.50 5.37
CA ALA A 319 -26.62 -2.28 6.18
C ALA A 319 -27.84 -2.02 5.29
N ILE A 320 -27.70 -1.15 4.29
CA ILE A 320 -28.77 -0.76 3.36
C ILE A 320 -29.26 -1.95 2.55
N VAL A 321 -28.37 -2.65 1.84
CA VAL A 321 -28.76 -3.73 0.91
C VAL A 321 -29.31 -4.98 1.62
N THR A 322 -28.96 -5.15 2.90
CA THR A 322 -29.53 -6.22 3.74
C THR A 322 -30.78 -5.76 4.49
N GLY A 323 -31.13 -4.47 4.45
CA GLY A 323 -32.20 -3.86 5.24
C GLY A 323 -32.00 -4.08 6.74
N SER A 324 -30.76 -3.90 7.21
CA SER A 324 -30.35 -4.17 8.58
C SER A 324 -30.21 -2.87 9.38
N GLU A 325 -30.24 -2.99 10.70
CA GLU A 325 -29.81 -1.91 11.59
C GLU A 325 -28.35 -2.16 11.99
N LEU A 326 -27.46 -1.21 11.66
CA LEU A 326 -26.04 -1.28 11.98
C LEU A 326 -25.51 0.08 12.41
N THR A 327 -24.61 0.10 13.38
CA THR A 327 -23.85 1.30 13.75
C THR A 327 -22.42 1.18 13.24
N ILE A 328 -22.04 2.09 12.34
CA ILE A 328 -20.69 2.19 11.81
C ILE A 328 -19.99 3.26 12.64
N GLU A 329 -19.12 2.82 13.54
CA GLU A 329 -18.41 3.69 14.48
C GLU A 329 -17.19 4.32 13.79
N ARG A 330 -16.82 5.53 14.20
CA ARG A 330 -15.64 6.27 13.70
C ARG A 330 -15.68 6.57 12.19
N ALA A 331 -16.85 6.83 11.63
CA ALA A 331 -16.99 7.21 10.23
C ALA A 331 -16.48 8.65 10.00
N PRO A 332 -15.58 8.88 9.04
CA PRO A 332 -15.02 10.22 8.80
C PRO A 332 -15.99 11.09 7.99
N ILE A 333 -16.79 11.89 8.69
CA ILE A 333 -18.02 12.49 8.17
C ILE A 333 -17.79 13.42 6.98
N GLU A 334 -16.71 14.19 7.00
CA GLU A 334 -16.40 15.17 5.94
C GLU A 334 -16.15 14.52 4.56
N PHE A 335 -15.82 13.22 4.53
CA PHE A 335 -15.60 12.46 3.31
C PHE A 335 -16.77 11.52 2.97
N LEU A 336 -17.90 11.66 3.69
CA LEU A 336 -19.14 10.90 3.50
C LEU A 336 -20.34 11.81 3.25
N ASP A 337 -20.20 13.13 3.44
CA ASP A 337 -21.29 14.11 3.36
C ASP A 337 -22.08 14.03 2.03
N ILE A 338 -21.38 13.85 0.90
CA ILE A 338 -22.02 13.79 -0.42
C ILE A 338 -22.83 12.50 -0.56
N GLU A 339 -22.23 11.36 -0.24
CA GLU A 339 -22.86 10.04 -0.33
C GLU A 339 -24.07 9.96 0.61
N LEU A 340 -23.94 10.44 1.84
CA LEU A 340 -25.02 10.46 2.83
C LEU A 340 -26.14 11.42 2.42
N ALA A 341 -25.84 12.57 1.82
CA ALA A 341 -26.86 13.48 1.30
C ALA A 341 -27.68 12.83 0.17
N ILE A 342 -27.00 12.18 -0.79
CA ILE A 342 -27.67 11.44 -1.87
C ILE A 342 -28.53 10.31 -1.31
N LEU A 343 -28.01 9.53 -0.36
CA LEU A 343 -28.75 8.44 0.26
C LEU A 343 -29.94 8.95 1.09
N ALA A 344 -29.82 10.10 1.75
CA ALA A 344 -30.94 10.75 2.44
C ALA A 344 -32.07 11.11 1.46
N GLU A 345 -31.73 11.66 0.28
CA GLU A 345 -32.71 11.94 -0.79
C GLU A 345 -33.36 10.66 -1.31
N MET A 346 -32.63 9.54 -1.31
CA MET A 346 -33.15 8.21 -1.64
C MET A 346 -33.97 7.58 -0.50
N GLY A 347 -34.14 8.26 0.64
CA GLY A 347 -34.98 7.81 1.75
C GLY A 347 -34.27 6.97 2.81
N LEU A 348 -32.93 6.99 2.85
CA LEU A 348 -32.15 6.34 3.91
C LEU A 348 -32.51 6.90 5.29
N ASP A 349 -32.95 6.04 6.21
CA ASP A 349 -33.05 6.34 7.64
C ASP A 349 -31.69 6.12 8.30
N TYR A 350 -31.06 7.20 8.74
CA TYR A 350 -29.86 7.15 9.55
C TYR A 350 -29.83 8.27 10.60
N SER A 351 -29.00 8.08 11.63
CA SER A 351 -28.66 9.13 12.60
C SER A 351 -27.15 9.21 12.80
N LEU A 352 -26.68 10.41 13.12
CA LEU A 352 -25.28 10.67 13.45
C LEU A 352 -25.13 10.92 14.96
N SER A 353 -24.07 10.40 15.56
CA SER A 353 -23.62 10.83 16.89
C SER A 353 -23.11 12.28 16.86
N PRO A 354 -22.86 12.91 18.03
CA PRO A 354 -22.03 14.10 18.08
C PRO A 354 -20.66 13.87 17.44
N GLU A 355 -20.09 14.92 16.82
CA GLU A 355 -18.76 14.86 16.21
C GLU A 355 -17.66 14.72 17.27
N TYR A 356 -16.65 13.91 16.96
CA TYR A 356 -15.41 13.77 17.73
C TYR A 356 -14.19 13.71 16.79
N ARG A 357 -12.97 13.67 17.35
CA ARG A 357 -11.72 13.68 16.56
C ARG A 357 -11.12 12.29 16.43
N SER A 358 -10.50 12.03 15.29
CA SER A 358 -9.67 10.84 15.07
C SER A 358 -8.36 10.91 15.87
N CYS A 359 -7.56 9.85 15.79
CA CYS A 359 -6.27 9.76 16.49
C CYS A 359 -5.23 10.78 15.99
N ASN A 360 -5.38 11.33 14.78
CA ASN A 360 -4.53 12.43 14.30
C ASN A 360 -4.97 13.82 14.83
N GLY A 361 -6.11 13.89 15.53
CA GLY A 361 -6.66 15.13 16.09
C GLY A 361 -7.31 16.08 15.07
N GLN A 362 -7.24 15.79 13.77
CA GLN A 362 -7.68 16.66 12.68
C GLN A 362 -9.00 16.18 12.06
N THR A 363 -9.10 14.89 11.71
CA THR A 363 -10.28 14.37 10.99
C THR A 363 -11.52 14.35 11.89
N ARG A 364 -12.66 14.76 11.34
CA ARG A 364 -13.96 14.76 12.05
C ARG A 364 -14.64 13.40 11.91
N LEU A 365 -15.01 12.80 13.02
CA LEU A 365 -15.64 11.49 13.09
C LEU A 365 -17.03 11.56 13.69
N VAL A 366 -17.89 10.65 13.26
CA VAL A 366 -19.21 10.38 13.84
C VAL A 366 -19.46 8.88 13.84
N ASP A 367 -20.37 8.42 14.69
CA ASP A 367 -20.96 7.09 14.55
C ASP A 367 -22.25 7.21 13.71
N VAL A 368 -22.35 6.42 12.65
CA VAL A 368 -23.50 6.40 11.73
C VAL A 368 -24.35 5.19 12.03
N THR A 369 -25.55 5.39 12.59
CA THR A 369 -26.52 4.32 12.76
C THR A 369 -27.48 4.32 11.58
N VAL A 370 -27.41 3.28 10.74
CA VAL A 370 -28.31 3.03 9.62
C VAL A 370 -29.47 2.15 10.09
N ARG A 371 -30.69 2.45 9.65
CA ARG A 371 -31.90 1.67 9.95
C ARG A 371 -32.58 1.17 8.67
N PRO A 372 -33.39 0.10 8.75
CA PRO A 372 -34.19 -0.35 7.62
C PRO A 372 -35.07 0.78 7.07
N SER A 373 -34.89 1.11 5.80
CA SER A 373 -35.63 2.17 5.11
C SER A 373 -36.83 1.59 4.33
N VAL A 374 -37.90 2.38 4.17
CA VAL A 374 -39.19 1.92 3.61
C VAL A 374 -39.46 2.49 2.22
N LEU A 375 -38.81 3.61 1.86
CA LEU A 375 -38.95 4.28 0.57
C LEU A 375 -38.23 3.54 -0.56
#